data_AF-A0A965G673-F1
#
_entry.id   AF-A0A965G673-F1
#
_cell.length_a   1.000
_cell.length_b   1.000
_cell.length_c   1.000
_cell.angle_alpha   90.00
_cell.angle_beta   90.00
_cell.angle_gamma   90.00
#
_symmetry.space_group_name_H-M   'P 1'
#
loop_
_entity.id
_entity.type
_entity.pdbx_description
1 polymer ?
#
loop_
_entity_poly.entity_id
_entity_poly.type
_entity_poly.pdbx_seq_one_letter_code
_entity_poly.pdbx_strand_id
1 'polypeptide(L)'
;MDLMTAHRDGSGITLTFSGRLDTIASQNLKLPLRAELDRQPTNLTCIFQDVTYIGSAVLRLIFEAARELQRRNGVFRITHCPPEIRRVFSLTGMDHLVADGETPLFTHEIKDGTLRVFFTGRMDAVRVGSLRAALRELLGAHRGPIRFDIAAVPYAASAFVHLCIDATKTAQAHGSGFALEKVGPETAHVFRLAGLQALIHSSV
;
A
#
# COMPACT_ATOMS: atom_id res chain seq x y z
N MET A 1 26.11 19.78 1.41
CA MET A 1 25.73 18.36 1.31
C MET A 1 24.68 18.24 0.24
N ASP A 2 24.83 17.28 -0.66
CA ASP A 2 23.81 17.00 -1.66
C ASP A 2 22.57 16.42 -0.98
N LEU A 3 21.41 17.03 -1.26
CA LEU A 3 20.12 16.62 -0.72
C LEU A 3 19.61 15.29 -1.31
N MET A 4 20.25 14.83 -2.39
CA MET A 4 19.92 13.60 -3.09
C MET A 4 21.18 12.99 -3.70
N THR A 5 21.36 11.70 -3.48
CA THR A 5 22.38 10.89 -4.17
C THR A 5 21.69 9.73 -4.90
N ALA A 6 22.26 9.29 -6.02
CA ALA A 6 21.70 8.23 -6.84
C ALA A 6 22.65 7.03 -6.90
N HIS A 7 22.12 5.84 -6.62
CA HIS A 7 22.75 4.55 -6.86
C HIS A 7 21.96 3.81 -7.93
N ARG A 8 22.64 3.32 -8.96
CA ARG A 8 22.00 2.68 -10.12
C ARG A 8 22.37 1.21 -10.13
N ASP A 9 21.38 0.34 -10.30
CA ASP A 9 21.56 -1.11 -10.38
C ASP A 9 20.66 -1.69 -11.48
N GLY A 10 21.26 -2.04 -12.61
CA GLY A 10 20.53 -2.50 -13.80
C GLY A 10 19.46 -1.51 -14.25
N SER A 11 18.20 -1.95 -14.28
CA SER A 11 17.03 -1.12 -14.61
C SER A 11 16.40 -0.42 -13.39
N GLY A 12 16.97 -0.61 -12.20
CA GLY A 12 16.55 0.01 -10.95
C GLY A 12 17.42 1.20 -10.56
N ILE A 13 16.80 2.18 -9.89
CA ILE A 13 17.49 3.33 -9.30
C ILE A 13 17.08 3.44 -7.83
N THR A 14 18.07 3.69 -6.98
CA THR A 14 17.89 4.04 -5.58
C THR A 14 18.33 5.49 -5.37
N LEU A 15 17.43 6.33 -4.87
CA LEU A 15 17.68 7.72 -4.54
C LEU A 15 17.69 7.89 -3.02
N THR A 16 18.81 8.32 -2.46
CA THR A 16 18.90 8.61 -1.02
C THR A 16 18.74 10.10 -0.81
N PHE A 17 17.71 10.49 -0.05
CA PHE A 17 17.42 11.86 0.31
C PHE A 17 17.86 12.16 1.74
N SER A 18 18.32 13.39 1.99
CA SER A 18 18.77 13.81 3.31
C SER A 18 18.44 15.27 3.61
N GLY A 19 18.38 15.58 4.90
CA GLY A 19 18.17 16.93 5.40
C GLY A 19 16.73 17.42 5.26
N ARG A 20 16.60 18.74 5.16
CA ARG A 20 15.31 19.43 5.13
C ARG A 20 14.85 19.63 3.68
N LEU A 21 13.75 18.99 3.31
CA LEU A 21 13.18 18.98 1.97
C LEU A 21 12.05 20.01 1.82
N ASP A 22 12.39 21.29 1.84
CA ASP A 22 11.45 22.41 1.70
C ASP A 22 11.38 22.99 0.27
N THR A 23 10.81 24.19 0.13
CA THR A 23 10.70 24.90 -1.16
C THR A 23 12.06 25.17 -1.81
N ILE A 24 13.10 25.46 -1.02
CA ILE A 24 14.46 25.68 -1.53
C ILE A 24 15.05 24.36 -2.01
N ALA A 25 14.92 23.30 -1.21
CA ALA A 25 15.32 21.96 -1.61
C ALA A 25 14.64 21.51 -2.92
N SER A 26 13.35 21.81 -3.09
CA SER A 26 12.61 21.49 -4.31
C SER A 26 13.23 22.09 -5.57
N GLN A 27 13.80 23.30 -5.50
CA GLN A 27 14.46 23.93 -6.65
C GLN A 27 15.73 23.16 -7.03
N ASN A 28 16.50 22.73 -6.02
CA ASN A 28 17.74 21.98 -6.21
C ASN A 28 17.52 20.53 -6.65
N LEU A 29 16.41 19.91 -6.22
CA LEU A 29 16.09 18.52 -6.51
C LEU A 29 15.42 18.30 -7.88
N LYS A 30 14.81 19.34 -8.46
CA LYS A 30 13.99 19.21 -9.68
C LYS A 30 14.78 18.66 -10.86
N LEU A 31 15.94 19.23 -11.17
CA LEU A 31 16.77 18.82 -12.31
C LEU A 31 17.41 17.43 -12.08
N PRO A 32 18.06 17.15 -10.93
CA PRO A 32 18.62 15.83 -10.65
C PRO A 32 17.56 14.71 -10.68
N LEU A 33 16.41 14.91 -10.04
CA LEU A 33 15.34 13.92 -10.03
C LEU A 33 14.83 13.65 -11.45
N ARG A 34 14.64 14.71 -12.24
CA ARG A 34 14.20 14.57 -13.63
C ARG A 34 15.21 13.80 -14.48
N ALA A 35 16.51 14.08 -14.31
CA ALA A 35 17.57 13.39 -15.03
C ALA A 35 17.56 11.88 -14.77
N GLU A 36 17.27 11.43 -13.55
CA GLU A 36 17.14 10.00 -13.25
C GLU A 36 15.85 9.39 -13.82
N LEU A 37 14.73 10.13 -13.81
CA LEU A 37 13.47 9.68 -14.42
C LEU A 37 13.57 9.53 -15.95
N ASP A 38 14.32 10.41 -16.62
CA ASP A 38 14.51 10.38 -18.08
C ASP A 38 15.29 9.13 -18.54
N ARG A 39 16.03 8.47 -17.63
CA ARG A 39 16.66 7.15 -17.88
C ARG A 39 15.65 6.01 -17.95
N GLN A 40 14.37 6.28 -17.66
CA GLN A 40 13.26 5.34 -17.71
C GLN A 40 13.46 4.09 -16.82
N PRO A 41 13.72 4.26 -15.51
CA PRO A 41 13.87 3.12 -14.61
C PRO A 41 12.57 2.32 -14.52
N THR A 42 12.69 0.99 -14.47
CA THR A 42 11.54 0.12 -14.18
C THR A 42 11.19 0.12 -12.70
N ASN A 43 12.17 0.45 -11.84
CA ASN A 43 12.00 0.52 -10.39
C ASN A 43 12.72 1.76 -9.83
N LEU A 44 12.04 2.55 -9.01
CA LEU A 44 12.62 3.67 -8.26
C LEU A 44 12.35 3.49 -6.77
N THR A 45 13.43 3.39 -6.00
CA THR A 45 13.38 3.34 -4.54
C THR A 45 13.94 4.62 -3.96
N CYS A 46 13.16 5.32 -3.14
CA CYS A 46 13.59 6.52 -2.43
C CYS A 46 13.87 6.18 -0.96
N ILE A 47 15.09 6.40 -0.47
CA ILE A 47 15.48 6.21 0.93
C ILE A 47 15.36 7.56 1.64
N PHE A 48 14.56 7.60 2.71
CA PHE A 48 14.21 8.83 3.43
C PHE A 48 14.81 8.89 4.85
N GLN A 49 15.73 7.97 5.17
CA GLN A 49 16.27 7.75 6.51
C GLN A 49 16.77 9.04 7.18
N ASP A 50 17.44 9.90 6.42
CA ASP A 50 18.06 11.13 6.91
C ASP A 50 17.23 12.39 6.61
N VAL A 51 15.94 12.25 6.24
CA VAL A 51 15.04 13.36 5.96
C VAL A 51 14.42 13.87 7.26
N THR A 52 14.65 15.14 7.57
CA THR A 52 14.20 15.78 8.83
C THR A 52 12.92 16.60 8.68
N TYR A 53 12.55 16.96 7.46
CA TYR A 53 11.33 17.71 7.15
C TYR A 53 10.99 17.56 5.67
N ILE A 54 9.70 17.55 5.33
CA ILE A 54 9.24 17.60 3.93
C ILE A 54 8.09 18.60 3.75
N GLY A 55 8.24 19.50 2.78
CA GLY A 55 7.24 20.50 2.41
C GLY A 55 6.44 20.14 1.15
N SER A 56 5.37 20.88 0.89
CA SER A 56 4.44 20.66 -0.23
C SER A 56 5.12 20.67 -1.61
N ALA A 57 6.15 21.51 -1.80
CA ALA A 57 6.90 21.59 -3.06
C ALA A 57 7.61 20.26 -3.39
N VAL A 58 8.26 19.63 -2.41
CA VAL A 58 8.95 18.35 -2.61
C VAL A 58 7.96 17.19 -2.66
N LEU A 59 6.88 17.20 -1.85
CA LEU A 59 5.80 16.22 -1.97
C LEU A 59 5.24 16.15 -3.39
N ARG A 60 5.05 17.31 -4.02
CA ARG A 60 4.61 17.40 -5.42
C ARG A 60 5.61 16.75 -6.38
N LEU A 61 6.91 17.02 -6.23
CA LEU A 61 7.94 16.38 -7.06
C LEU A 61 7.93 14.85 -6.90
N ILE A 62 7.82 14.36 -5.67
CA ILE A 62 7.74 12.93 -5.36
C ILE A 62 6.49 12.29 -5.97
N PHE A 63 5.34 12.97 -5.87
CA PHE A 63 4.09 12.50 -6.45
C PHE A 63 4.14 12.46 -7.98
N GLU A 64 4.69 13.49 -8.62
CA GLU A 64 4.88 13.54 -10.07
C GLU A 64 5.80 12.40 -10.54
N ALA A 65 6.91 12.13 -9.83
CA ALA A 65 7.80 11.01 -10.10
C ALA A 65 7.09 9.65 -9.98
N ALA A 66 6.33 9.45 -8.90
CA ALA A 66 5.57 8.21 -8.68
C ALA A 66 4.52 7.97 -9.78
N ARG A 67 3.78 9.01 -10.16
CA ARG A 67 2.78 8.93 -11.25
C ARG A 67 3.41 8.63 -12.59
N GLU A 68 4.57 9.22 -12.89
CA GLU A 68 5.27 8.99 -14.15
C GLU A 68 5.72 7.53 -14.28
N LEU A 69 6.27 6.95 -13.20
CA LEU A 69 6.61 5.53 -13.19
C LEU A 69 5.36 4.66 -13.36
N GLN A 70 4.30 4.96 -12.62
CA GLN A 70 3.05 4.20 -12.71
C GLN A 70 2.47 4.20 -14.14
N ARG A 71 2.51 5.33 -14.85
CA ARG A 71 2.04 5.43 -16.26
C ARG A 71 2.81 4.49 -17.21
N ARG A 72 4.04 4.13 -16.86
CA ARG A 72 4.91 3.26 -17.64
C ARG A 72 5.03 1.85 -17.04
N ASN A 73 4.10 1.47 -16.15
CA ASN A 73 4.12 0.20 -15.40
C ASN A 73 5.40 -0.03 -14.57
N GLY A 74 6.09 1.04 -14.19
CA GLY A 74 7.22 1.02 -13.26
C GLY A 74 6.79 1.05 -11.80
N VAL A 75 7.67 0.61 -10.91
CA VAL A 75 7.40 0.54 -9.47
C VAL A 75 8.09 1.68 -8.73
N PHE A 76 7.33 2.46 -7.97
CA PHE A 76 7.84 3.52 -7.08
C PHE A 76 7.62 3.12 -5.62
N ARG A 77 8.63 3.36 -4.76
CA ARG A 77 8.54 3.09 -3.32
C ARG A 77 9.46 4.01 -2.52
N ILE A 78 8.98 4.47 -1.36
CA ILE A 78 9.75 5.16 -0.34
C ILE A 78 10.04 4.17 0.78
N THR A 79 11.28 4.10 1.25
CA THR A 79 11.73 3.21 2.34
C THR A 79 12.47 3.99 3.41
N HIS A 80 12.56 3.41 4.60
CA HIS A 80 13.23 4.02 5.75
C HIS A 80 12.67 5.43 6.05
N CYS A 81 11.35 5.59 6.01
CA CYS A 81 10.71 6.89 6.18
C CYS A 81 10.47 7.18 7.67
N PRO A 82 11.05 8.25 8.24
CA PRO A 82 10.85 8.58 9.66
C PRO A 82 9.37 8.80 9.99
N PRO A 83 8.89 8.46 11.21
CA PRO A 83 7.48 8.56 11.58
C PRO A 83 6.84 9.93 11.32
N GLU A 84 7.57 11.01 11.56
CA GLU A 84 7.10 12.38 11.32
C GLU A 84 6.87 12.67 9.83
N ILE A 85 7.78 12.22 8.97
CA ILE A 85 7.65 12.36 7.51
C ILE A 85 6.53 11.45 6.99
N ARG A 86 6.45 10.21 7.49
CA ARG A 86 5.35 9.28 7.19
C ARG A 86 3.99 9.87 7.54
N ARG A 87 3.89 10.59 8.66
CA ARG A 87 2.65 11.30 9.04
C ARG A 87 2.25 12.34 7.99
N VAL A 88 3.22 13.07 7.43
CA VAL A 88 2.95 14.02 6.34
C VAL A 88 2.43 13.32 5.07
N PHE A 89 3.02 12.17 4.68
CA PHE A 89 2.49 11.37 3.56
C PHE A 89 1.07 10.86 3.84
N SER A 90 0.78 10.44 5.06
CA SER A 90 -0.57 10.01 5.47
C SER A 90 -1.60 11.15 5.41
N LEU A 91 -1.26 12.34 5.92
CA LEU A 91 -2.13 13.51 5.88
C LEU A 91 -2.43 13.99 4.45
N THR A 92 -1.57 13.66 3.49
CA THR A 92 -1.72 14.03 2.08
C THR A 92 -2.23 12.89 1.19
N GLY A 93 -2.59 11.74 1.76
CA GLY A 93 -3.11 10.57 1.03
C GLY A 93 -2.06 9.82 0.20
N MET A 94 -0.78 10.06 0.46
CA MET A 94 0.38 9.50 -0.25
C MET A 94 1.06 8.37 0.54
N ASP A 95 0.44 7.88 1.61
CA ASP A 95 0.99 6.81 2.46
C ASP A 95 1.18 5.47 1.74
N HIS A 96 0.44 5.23 0.66
CA HIS A 96 0.64 4.08 -0.23
C HIS A 96 2.02 4.06 -0.91
N LEU A 97 2.70 5.20 -1.01
CA LEU A 97 4.05 5.28 -1.58
C LEU A 97 5.13 4.81 -0.58
N VAL A 98 4.82 4.74 0.72
CA VAL A 98 5.79 4.47 1.78
C VAL A 98 5.78 2.99 2.17
N ALA A 99 6.73 2.25 1.62
CA ALA A 99 7.03 0.86 1.99
C ALA A 99 8.00 0.86 3.18
N ASP A 100 7.48 0.78 4.41
CA ASP A 100 8.32 0.32 5.52
C ASP A 100 8.43 -1.20 5.41
N GLY A 101 9.66 -1.70 5.60
CA GLY A 101 9.98 -3.11 5.49
C GLY A 101 9.02 -4.03 6.25
N GLU A 102 8.91 -5.25 5.72
CA GLU A 102 8.50 -6.47 6.43
C GLU A 102 7.17 -6.48 7.20
N THR A 103 6.25 -5.54 6.97
CA THR A 103 4.86 -5.84 7.35
C THR A 103 4.29 -6.76 6.28
N PRO A 104 4.05 -8.06 6.59
CA PRO A 104 3.45 -8.95 5.61
C PRO A 104 2.14 -8.34 5.11
N LEU A 105 1.92 -8.39 3.79
CA LEU A 105 0.75 -7.78 3.15
C LEU A 105 -0.56 -8.23 3.80
N PHE A 106 -0.55 -9.44 4.35
CA PHE A 106 -1.50 -9.99 5.31
C PHE A 106 -0.81 -11.07 6.14
N THR A 107 -1.31 -11.35 7.35
CA THR A 107 -1.02 -12.60 8.09
C THR A 107 -2.26 -13.46 8.14
N HIS A 108 -2.14 -14.71 8.56
CA HIS A 108 -3.29 -15.59 8.74
C HIS A 108 -3.13 -16.52 9.95
N GLU A 109 -4.25 -16.95 10.51
CA GLU A 109 -4.33 -18.02 11.49
C GLU A 109 -5.49 -18.96 11.14
N ILE A 110 -5.40 -20.21 11.57
CA ILE A 110 -6.54 -21.13 11.55
C ILE A 110 -6.87 -21.47 13.00
N LYS A 111 -8.07 -21.09 13.44
CA LYS A 111 -8.55 -21.35 14.80
C LYS A 111 -10.02 -21.78 14.73
N ASP A 112 -10.36 -22.84 15.46
CA ASP A 112 -11.72 -23.41 15.48
C ASP A 112 -12.25 -23.73 14.07
N GLY A 113 -11.37 -24.24 13.19
CA GLY A 113 -11.68 -24.55 11.78
C GLY A 113 -11.90 -23.33 10.88
N THR A 114 -11.79 -22.12 11.41
CA THR A 114 -11.95 -20.86 10.67
C THR A 114 -10.59 -20.29 10.29
N LEU A 115 -10.40 -19.99 9.00
CA LEU A 115 -9.24 -19.24 8.51
C LEU A 115 -9.52 -17.75 8.70
N ARG A 116 -8.75 -17.10 9.57
CA ARG A 116 -8.73 -15.64 9.71
C ARG A 116 -7.52 -15.07 8.98
N VAL A 117 -7.77 -14.08 8.14
CA VAL A 117 -6.73 -13.33 7.42
C VAL A 117 -6.73 -11.91 7.94
N PHE A 118 -5.59 -11.46 8.45
CA PHE A 118 -5.41 -10.12 9.02
C PHE A 118 -4.75 -9.22 7.97
N PHE A 119 -5.46 -8.16 7.59
CA PHE A 119 -4.96 -7.17 6.65
C PHE A 119 -4.41 -5.96 7.41
N THR A 120 -3.34 -5.36 6.91
CA THR A 120 -2.74 -4.16 7.50
C THR A 120 -2.42 -3.14 6.43
N GLY A 121 -2.72 -1.87 6.73
CA GLY A 121 -2.49 -0.74 5.82
C GLY A 121 -3.53 -0.64 4.70
N ARG A 122 -3.27 0.27 3.75
CA ARG A 122 -4.20 0.59 2.66
C ARG A 122 -4.43 -0.59 1.73
N MET A 123 -5.69 -0.86 1.40
CA MET A 123 -6.08 -1.87 0.42
C MET A 123 -6.54 -1.22 -0.89
N ASP A 124 -5.59 -0.61 -1.59
CA ASP A 124 -5.78 -0.05 -2.95
C ASP A 124 -5.47 -1.06 -4.06
N ALA A 125 -5.62 -0.64 -5.32
CA ALA A 125 -5.42 -1.51 -6.47
C ALA A 125 -4.00 -2.07 -6.57
N VAL A 126 -2.98 -1.30 -6.17
CA VAL A 126 -1.57 -1.72 -6.26
C VAL A 126 -1.30 -2.79 -5.20
N ARG A 127 -1.65 -2.50 -3.94
CA ARG A 127 -1.39 -3.44 -2.85
C ARG A 127 -2.21 -4.71 -3.01
N VAL A 128 -3.50 -4.60 -3.34
CA VAL A 128 -4.34 -5.79 -3.59
C VAL A 128 -3.81 -6.62 -4.75
N GLY A 129 -3.32 -5.98 -5.83
CA GLY A 129 -2.68 -6.67 -6.94
C GLY A 129 -1.51 -7.54 -6.50
N SER A 130 -0.66 -7.02 -5.60
CA SER A 130 0.52 -7.74 -5.11
C SER A 130 0.23 -8.94 -4.20
N LEU A 131 -0.87 -8.92 -3.43
CA LEU A 131 -1.23 -10.03 -2.52
C LEU A 131 -2.18 -11.07 -3.13
N ARG A 132 -2.74 -10.79 -4.31
CA ARG A 132 -3.87 -11.56 -4.86
C ARG A 132 -3.55 -13.03 -5.14
N ALA A 133 -2.33 -13.31 -5.61
CA ALA A 133 -1.90 -14.68 -5.93
C ALA A 133 -1.74 -15.52 -4.66
N ALA A 134 -0.97 -15.02 -3.69
CA ALA A 134 -0.73 -15.68 -2.41
C ALA A 134 -2.04 -15.91 -1.63
N LEU A 135 -2.94 -14.92 -1.61
CA LEU A 135 -4.22 -15.08 -0.94
C LEU A 135 -5.09 -16.13 -1.64
N ARG A 136 -5.13 -16.15 -2.97
CA ARG A 136 -5.92 -17.16 -3.71
C ARG A 136 -5.46 -18.58 -3.41
N GLU A 137 -4.15 -18.80 -3.35
CA GLU A 137 -3.58 -20.09 -2.98
C GLU A 137 -4.00 -20.52 -1.57
N LEU A 138 -3.85 -19.62 -0.59
CA LEU A 138 -4.26 -19.85 0.79
C LEU A 138 -5.76 -20.17 0.92
N LEU A 139 -6.62 -19.37 0.30
CA LEU A 139 -8.08 -19.58 0.35
C LEU A 139 -8.50 -20.87 -0.38
N GLY A 140 -7.83 -21.19 -1.48
CA GLY A 140 -8.07 -22.41 -2.25
C GLY A 140 -7.67 -23.69 -1.50
N ALA A 141 -6.70 -23.61 -0.60
CA ALA A 141 -6.28 -24.73 0.24
C ALA A 141 -7.21 -24.97 1.45
N HIS A 142 -7.88 -23.93 1.95
CA HIS A 142 -8.76 -24.03 3.13
C HIS A 142 -10.16 -24.54 2.77
N ARG A 143 -10.81 -25.28 3.66
CA ARG A 143 -12.18 -25.82 3.46
C ARG A 143 -13.21 -25.32 4.46
N GLY A 144 -12.79 -24.68 5.55
CA GLY A 144 -13.68 -24.12 6.56
C GLY A 144 -14.08 -22.67 6.27
N PRO A 145 -14.79 -22.02 7.22
CA PRO A 145 -15.14 -20.62 7.11
C PRO A 145 -13.92 -19.72 6.93
N ILE A 146 -14.12 -18.62 6.19
CA ILE A 146 -13.09 -17.61 5.94
C ILE A 146 -13.54 -16.29 6.58
N ARG A 147 -12.61 -15.62 7.26
CA ARG A 147 -12.83 -14.34 7.91
C ARG A 147 -11.70 -13.38 7.56
N PHE A 148 -12.06 -12.18 7.14
CA PHE A 148 -11.09 -11.11 6.88
C PHE A 148 -11.17 -10.10 8.01
N ASP A 149 -10.15 -10.05 8.85
CA ASP A 149 -9.98 -9.02 9.88
C ASP A 149 -9.34 -7.78 9.22
N ILE A 150 -10.05 -6.67 9.27
CA ILE A 150 -9.64 -5.42 8.66
C ILE A 150 -9.48 -4.28 9.68
N ALA A 151 -9.25 -4.60 10.96
CA ALA A 151 -9.07 -3.61 12.01
C ALA A 151 -7.92 -2.63 11.70
N ALA A 152 -6.85 -3.12 11.07
CA ALA A 152 -5.68 -2.34 10.71
C ALA A 152 -5.72 -1.84 9.25
N VAL A 153 -6.89 -1.82 8.60
CA VAL A 153 -7.08 -1.30 7.24
C VAL A 153 -7.73 0.08 7.31
N PRO A 154 -6.95 1.17 7.22
CA PRO A 154 -7.50 2.53 7.25
C PRO A 154 -8.22 2.93 5.96
N TYR A 155 -8.02 2.19 4.87
CA TYR A 155 -8.58 2.52 3.55
C TYR A 155 -8.78 1.28 2.71
N ALA A 156 -9.94 1.16 2.06
CA ALA A 156 -10.25 0.11 1.11
C ALA A 156 -10.82 0.69 -0.20
N ALA A 157 -10.23 0.31 -1.34
CA ALA A 157 -10.74 0.65 -2.67
C ALA A 157 -11.58 -0.49 -3.26
N SER A 158 -12.13 -0.28 -4.46
CA SER A 158 -12.88 -1.30 -5.22
C SER A 158 -12.11 -2.60 -5.42
N ALA A 159 -10.78 -2.55 -5.55
CA ALA A 159 -9.94 -3.74 -5.65
C ALA A 159 -10.08 -4.66 -4.43
N PHE A 160 -10.15 -4.10 -3.22
CA PHE A 160 -10.35 -4.87 -1.99
C PHE A 160 -11.76 -5.43 -1.88
N VAL A 161 -12.76 -4.69 -2.37
CA VAL A 161 -14.13 -5.19 -2.46
C VAL A 161 -14.21 -6.40 -3.38
N HIS A 162 -13.57 -6.35 -4.55
CA HIS A 162 -13.49 -7.50 -5.46
C HIS A 162 -12.76 -8.69 -4.83
N LEU A 163 -11.70 -8.44 -4.05
CA LEU A 163 -11.01 -9.48 -3.29
C LEU A 163 -11.95 -10.18 -2.30
N CYS A 164 -12.81 -9.44 -1.59
CA CYS A 164 -13.80 -10.00 -0.68
C CYS A 164 -14.87 -10.83 -1.41
N ILE A 165 -15.28 -10.38 -2.61
CA ILE A 165 -16.20 -11.14 -3.47
C ILE A 165 -15.58 -12.47 -3.91
N ASP A 166 -14.31 -12.46 -4.32
CA ASP A 166 -13.60 -13.68 -4.72
C ASP A 166 -13.45 -14.66 -3.55
N ALA A 167 -13.15 -14.14 -2.36
CA ALA A 167 -13.09 -14.92 -1.13
C ALA A 167 -14.45 -15.52 -0.76
N THR A 168 -15.54 -14.75 -0.94
CA THR A 168 -16.92 -15.22 -0.74
C THR A 168 -17.24 -16.39 -1.66
N LYS A 169 -16.94 -16.26 -2.97
CA LYS A 169 -17.15 -17.33 -3.95
C LYS A 169 -16.34 -18.58 -3.62
N THR A 170 -15.10 -18.41 -3.17
CA THR A 170 -14.22 -19.53 -2.78
C THR A 170 -14.78 -20.25 -1.56
N ALA A 171 -15.20 -19.52 -0.53
CA ALA A 171 -15.84 -20.09 0.66
C ALA A 171 -17.10 -20.89 0.28
N GLN A 172 -17.97 -20.30 -0.54
CA GLN A 172 -19.21 -20.92 -1.01
C GLN A 172 -18.96 -22.20 -1.82
N ALA A 173 -17.96 -22.20 -2.71
CA ALA A 173 -17.58 -23.39 -3.47
C ALA A 173 -17.14 -24.56 -2.56
N HIS A 174 -16.66 -24.26 -1.36
CA HIS A 174 -16.26 -25.25 -0.35
C HIS A 174 -17.38 -25.55 0.67
N GLY A 175 -18.60 -25.05 0.47
CA GLY A 175 -19.72 -25.25 1.40
C GLY A 175 -19.57 -24.49 2.72
N SER A 176 -18.77 -23.42 2.73
CA SER A 176 -18.45 -22.61 3.90
C SER A 176 -18.87 -21.14 3.73
N GLY A 177 -18.77 -20.35 4.80
CA GLY A 177 -19.16 -18.94 4.81
C GLY A 177 -17.98 -17.97 4.88
N PHE A 178 -18.14 -16.81 4.26
CA PHE A 178 -17.22 -15.67 4.35
C PHE A 178 -17.82 -14.53 5.16
N ALA A 179 -16.99 -13.81 5.93
CA ALA A 179 -17.39 -12.54 6.54
C ALA A 179 -16.18 -11.61 6.81
N LEU A 180 -16.45 -10.32 6.93
CA LEU A 180 -15.52 -9.29 7.37
C LEU A 180 -15.66 -9.04 8.87
N GLU A 181 -14.55 -8.95 9.58
CA GLU A 181 -14.50 -8.70 11.02
C GLU A 181 -13.80 -7.36 11.32
N LYS A 182 -14.19 -6.73 12.43
CA LYS A 182 -13.61 -5.48 12.94
C LYS A 182 -13.57 -4.33 11.92
N VAL A 183 -14.65 -4.20 11.16
CA VAL A 183 -14.82 -3.17 10.12
C VAL A 183 -15.01 -1.79 10.77
N GLY A 184 -14.07 -0.87 10.54
CA GLY A 184 -14.19 0.52 10.99
C GLY A 184 -15.22 1.33 10.17
N PRO A 185 -15.73 2.47 10.69
CA PRO A 185 -16.82 3.23 10.05
C PRO A 185 -16.55 3.67 8.60
N GLU A 186 -15.32 4.12 8.31
CA GLU A 186 -14.91 4.55 6.97
C GLU A 186 -14.92 3.37 5.98
N THR A 187 -14.31 2.24 6.35
CA THR A 187 -14.31 1.03 5.52
C THR A 187 -15.72 0.44 5.37
N ALA A 188 -16.56 0.49 6.42
CA ALA A 188 -17.95 0.03 6.35
C ALA A 188 -18.77 0.83 5.34
N HIS A 189 -18.48 2.12 5.16
CA HIS A 189 -19.14 2.94 4.16
C HIS A 189 -18.88 2.44 2.73
N VAL A 190 -17.64 2.01 2.43
CA VAL A 190 -17.29 1.45 1.12
C VAL A 190 -18.13 0.20 0.79
N PHE A 191 -18.30 -0.70 1.76
CA PHE A 191 -19.13 -1.90 1.57
C PHE A 191 -20.62 -1.58 1.46
N ARG A 192 -21.13 -0.58 2.19
CA ARG A 192 -22.52 -0.10 2.05
C ARG A 192 -22.79 0.48 0.67
N LEU A 193 -21.89 1.32 0.15
CA LEU A 193 -22.01 1.89 -1.20
C LEU A 193 -21.98 0.79 -2.28
N ALA A 194 -21.24 -0.28 -2.04
CA ALA A 194 -21.19 -1.44 -2.93
C ALA A 194 -22.39 -2.38 -2.79
N GLY A 195 -23.33 -2.13 -1.87
CA GLY A 195 -24.47 -3.03 -1.58
C GLY A 195 -24.05 -4.34 -0.89
N LEU A 196 -22.88 -4.36 -0.25
CA LEU A 196 -22.25 -5.55 0.35
C LEU A 196 -22.20 -5.49 1.88
N GLN A 197 -23.10 -4.73 2.52
CA GLN A 197 -23.16 -4.67 3.98
C GLN A 197 -23.40 -6.02 4.64
N ALA A 198 -24.02 -6.97 3.93
CA ALA A 198 -24.26 -8.33 4.43
C ALA A 198 -22.96 -9.13 4.66
N LEU A 199 -21.84 -8.71 4.08
CA LEU A 199 -20.53 -9.33 4.33
C LEU A 199 -19.94 -8.93 5.68
N ILE A 200 -20.42 -7.86 6.30
CA ILE A 200 -19.90 -7.37 7.58
C ILE A 200 -20.46 -8.25 8.70
N HIS A 201 -19.58 -8.93 9.41
CA HIS A 201 -19.95 -9.68 10.60
C HIS A 201 -20.24 -8.70 11.74
N SER A 202 -21.50 -8.64 12.19
CA SER A 202 -21.87 -7.90 13.39
C SER A 202 -21.49 -8.72 14.62
N SER A 203 -20.25 -8.57 15.07
CA SER A 203 -19.94 -8.92 16.45
C SER A 203 -20.36 -7.71 17.30
N VAL A 204 -21.51 -7.84 17.99
CA VAL A 204 -21.85 -6.97 19.13
C VAL A 204 -20.84 -7.21 20.24
#